data_AF-A0A1Q7ZAL1-F1
#
_entry.id   AF-A0A1Q7ZAL1-F1
#
_cell.length_a   1.000
_cell.length_b   1.000
_cell.length_c   1.000
_cell.angle_alpha   90.00
_cell.angle_beta   90.00
_cell.angle_gamma   90.00
#
_symmetry.space_group_name_H-M   'P 1'
#
loop_
_entity.id
_entity.type
_entity.pdbx_description
1 polymer ?
#
loop_
_entity_poly.entity_id
_entity_poly.type
_entity_poly.pdbx_seq_one_letter_code
_entity_poly.pdbx_strand_id
1 'polypeptide(L)'
;MTTQIHHCKECVDLLGEYIEGTLSPERAKALEDHLSTCPPCITFVRTYRATRKLCRHALATEMPKELMTSLTSFLGKHVPGFPCTKSETAAPSLATTADSGPKKV
;
A
#
# COMPACT_ATOMS: atom_id res chain seq x y z
N MET A 1 -19.24 -21.89 10.46
CA MET A 1 -19.43 -20.93 11.57
C MET A 1 -19.40 -19.55 10.95
N THR A 2 -20.52 -18.84 10.95
CA THR A 2 -20.67 -17.52 10.30
C THR A 2 -19.74 -16.51 10.95
N THR A 3 -18.65 -16.14 10.27
CA THR A 3 -17.76 -15.09 10.75
C THR A 3 -18.33 -13.77 10.25
N GLN A 4 -19.01 -13.02 11.11
CA GLN A 4 -19.57 -11.69 10.78
C GLN A 4 -18.86 -10.62 11.62
N ILE A 5 -18.57 -9.47 11.02
CA ILE A 5 -17.85 -8.37 11.68
C ILE A 5 -18.84 -7.28 12.06
N HIS A 6 -19.18 -7.24 13.34
CA HIS A 6 -20.18 -6.31 13.86
C HIS A 6 -19.58 -5.02 14.41
N HIS A 7 -18.28 -5.02 14.76
CA HIS A 7 -17.63 -3.91 15.45
C HIS A 7 -16.49 -3.32 14.62
N CYS A 8 -16.39 -1.99 14.59
CA CYS A 8 -15.31 -1.30 13.90
C CYS A 8 -13.91 -1.73 14.40
N LYS A 9 -13.79 -2.10 15.68
CA LYS A 9 -12.54 -2.61 16.25
C LYS A 9 -12.06 -3.86 15.52
N GLU A 10 -12.95 -4.82 15.32
CA GLU A 10 -12.62 -6.07 14.60
C GLU A 10 -12.24 -5.79 13.14
N CYS A 11 -12.87 -4.80 12.51
CA CYS A 11 -12.48 -4.35 11.17
C CYS A 11 -11.05 -3.81 11.13
N VAL A 12 -10.64 -3.03 12.14
CA VAL A 12 -9.28 -2.46 12.23
C VAL A 12 -8.26 -3.55 12.52
N ASP A 13 -8.58 -4.48 13.43
CA ASP A 13 -7.70 -5.59 13.82
C ASP A 13 -7.35 -6.49 12.61
N LEU A 14 -8.31 -6.71 11.70
CA LEU A 14 -8.12 -7.56 10.51
C LEU A 14 -7.60 -6.81 9.28
N LEU A 15 -7.44 -5.48 9.37
CA LEU A 15 -7.14 -4.65 8.21
C LEU A 15 -5.76 -4.93 7.59
N GLY A 16 -4.78 -5.30 8.42
CA GLY A 16 -3.44 -5.67 7.97
C GLY A 16 -3.46 -6.89 7.06
N GLU A 17 -4.02 -8.00 7.56
CA GLU A 17 -4.18 -9.26 6.83
C GLU A 17 -5.06 -9.10 5.57
N TYR A 18 -6.12 -8.28 5.64
CA TYR A 18 -6.95 -7.96 4.48
C TYR A 18 -6.17 -7.27 3.35
N ILE A 19 -5.30 -6.32 3.70
CA ILE A 19 -4.51 -5.55 2.75
C ILE A 19 -3.32 -6.33 2.19
N GLU A 20 -2.85 -7.34 2.93
CA GLU A 20 -1.83 -8.30 2.49
C GLU A 20 -2.42 -9.47 1.68
N GLY A 21 -3.75 -9.63 1.70
CA GLY A 21 -4.44 -10.72 1.01
C GLY A 21 -4.25 -12.08 1.68
N THR A 22 -3.89 -12.09 2.96
CA THR A 22 -3.67 -13.31 3.76
C THR A 22 -4.93 -13.75 4.51
N LEU A 23 -5.98 -12.91 4.51
CA LEU A 23 -7.27 -13.23 5.11
C LEU A 23 -7.96 -14.39 4.38
N SER A 24 -8.62 -15.27 5.13
CA SER A 24 -9.47 -16.31 4.52
C SER A 24 -10.64 -15.68 3.75
N PRO A 25 -11.13 -16.31 2.67
CA PRO A 25 -12.17 -15.73 1.81
C PRO A 25 -13.47 -15.42 2.59
N GLU A 26 -13.82 -16.27 3.56
CA GLU A 26 -15.00 -16.04 4.41
C GLU A 26 -14.86 -14.77 5.26
N ARG A 27 -13.67 -14.53 5.84
CA ARG A 27 -13.42 -13.35 6.66
C ARG A 27 -13.27 -12.09 5.82
N ALA A 28 -12.71 -12.21 4.62
CA ALA A 28 -12.60 -11.09 3.69
C ALA A 28 -13.99 -10.59 3.29
N LYS A 29 -14.90 -11.51 2.97
CA LYS A 29 -16.29 -11.19 2.68
C LYS A 29 -16.99 -10.51 3.86
N ALA A 30 -16.83 -11.04 5.07
CA ALA A 30 -17.41 -10.45 6.27
C ALA A 30 -16.92 -9.02 6.55
N LEU A 31 -15.65 -8.75 6.23
CA LEU A 31 -15.05 -7.42 6.38
C LEU A 31 -15.58 -6.47 5.31
N GLU A 32 -15.73 -6.93 4.08
CA GLU A 32 -16.33 -6.18 2.98
C GLU A 32 -17.79 -5.84 3.26
N ASP A 33 -18.55 -6.77 3.84
CA ASP A 33 -19.93 -6.53 4.28
C ASP A 33 -19.97 -5.39 5.31
N HIS A 34 -19.09 -5.39 6.31
CA HIS A 34 -18.98 -4.29 7.29
C HIS A 34 -18.58 -2.96 6.63
N LEU A 35 -17.60 -2.99 5.73
CA LEU A 35 -17.15 -1.80 5.00
C LEU A 35 -18.25 -1.23 4.11
N SER A 36 -19.19 -2.05 3.61
CA SER A 36 -20.32 -1.56 2.81
C SER A 36 -21.33 -0.74 3.61
N THR A 37 -21.43 -0.98 4.92
CA THR A 37 -22.44 -0.34 5.79
C THR A 37 -21.86 0.67 6.78
N CYS A 38 -20.53 0.79 6.87
CA CYS A 38 -19.85 1.60 7.89
C CYS A 38 -18.97 2.72 7.29
N PRO A 39 -19.52 3.93 7.04
CA PRO A 39 -18.76 5.08 6.54
C PRO A 39 -17.46 5.44 7.27
N PRO A 40 -17.37 5.39 8.63
CA PRO A 40 -16.11 5.70 9.31
C PRO A 40 -15.03 4.68 8.99
N CYS A 41 -15.37 3.39 8.89
CA CYS A 41 -14.41 2.34 8.52
C CYS A 41 -13.95 2.50 7.06
N ILE A 42 -14.84 2.86 6.12
CA ILE A 42 -14.44 3.18 4.74
C ILE A 42 -13.38 4.30 4.74
N THR A 43 -13.63 5.37 5.49
CA THR A 43 -12.73 6.52 5.59
C THR A 43 -11.40 6.10 6.19
N PHE A 44 -11.42 5.32 7.27
CA PHE A 44 -10.23 4.79 7.91
C PHE A 44 -9.37 3.94 6.95
N VAL A 45 -10.00 2.99 6.23
CA VAL A 45 -9.30 2.13 5.26
C VAL A 45 -8.66 2.95 4.14
N ARG A 46 -9.34 3.99 3.65
CA ARG A 46 -8.77 4.91 2.64
C ARG A 46 -7.52 5.61 3.17
N THR A 47 -7.60 6.19 4.37
CA THR A 47 -6.44 6.85 5.01
C THR A 47 -5.30 5.87 5.24
N TYR A 48 -5.59 4.69 5.77
CA TYR A 48 -4.59 3.65 6.02
C TYR A 48 -3.87 3.22 4.74
N ARG A 49 -4.61 3.02 3.63
CA ARG A 49 -4.01 2.70 2.31
C ARG A 49 -3.09 3.83 1.82
N ALA A 50 -3.50 5.09 2.00
CA ALA A 50 -2.69 6.24 1.65
C ALA A 50 -1.41 6.31 2.49
N THR A 51 -1.51 6.13 3.81
CA THR A 51 -0.36 6.06 4.73
C THR A 51 0.60 4.94 4.33
N ARG A 52 0.10 3.73 4.07
CA ARG A 52 0.94 2.60 3.63
C ARG A 52 1.68 2.90 2.32
N LYS A 53 1.02 3.58 1.37
CA LYS A 53 1.66 4.02 0.12
C LYS A 53 2.78 5.02 0.41
N LEU A 54 2.52 6.02 1.25
CA LEU A 54 3.50 7.04 1.62
C LEU A 54 4.71 6.43 2.32
N CYS A 55 4.49 5.55 3.31
CA CYS A 55 5.56 4.83 4.00
C CYS A 55 6.37 3.98 3.02
N ARG A 56 5.73 3.27 2.09
CA ARG A 56 6.44 2.48 1.06
C ARG A 56 7.33 3.35 0.17
N HIS A 57 6.88 4.54 -0.22
CA HIS A 57 7.73 5.46 -0.99
C HIS A 57 8.86 6.05 -0.16
N ALA A 58 8.59 6.47 1.08
CA ALA A 58 9.59 7.08 1.95
C ALA A 58 10.69 6.08 2.37
N LEU A 59 10.33 4.80 2.50
CA LEU A 59 11.25 3.71 2.87
C LEU A 59 11.80 2.96 1.65
N ALA A 60 11.38 3.31 0.43
CA ALA A 60 11.90 2.68 -0.77
C ALA A 60 13.38 3.02 -0.91
N THR A 61 14.21 1.99 -0.96
CA THR A 61 15.61 2.13 -1.33
C THR A 61 15.76 2.10 -2.84
N GLU A 62 16.72 2.88 -3.36
CA GLU A 62 17.01 2.84 -4.79
C GLU A 62 17.54 1.46 -5.18
N MET A 63 17.00 0.89 -6.27
CA MET A 63 17.47 -0.38 -6.81
C MET A 63 18.86 -0.19 -7.43
N PRO A 64 19.86 -1.03 -7.06
CA PRO A 64 21.18 -0.98 -7.67
C PRO A 64 21.12 -1.11 -9.20
N LYS A 65 21.88 -0.25 -9.92
CA LYS A 65 21.86 -0.16 -11.38
C LYS A 65 22.20 -1.49 -12.08
N GLU A 66 23.10 -2.27 -11.50
CA GLU A 66 23.49 -3.58 -12.04
C GLU A 66 22.31 -4.56 -12.03
N LEU A 67 21.54 -4.59 -10.94
CA LEU A 67 20.35 -5.41 -10.81
C LEU A 67 19.27 -4.95 -11.80
N MET A 68 19.05 -3.64 -11.94
CA MET A 68 18.10 -3.10 -12.92
C MET A 68 18.45 -3.57 -14.34
N THR A 69 19.72 -3.47 -14.71
CA THR A 69 20.20 -3.83 -16.05
C THR A 69 20.04 -5.33 -16.31
N SER A 70 20.42 -6.16 -15.34
CA SER A 70 20.30 -7.62 -15.41
C SER A 70 18.84 -8.04 -15.55
N LEU A 71 17.95 -7.51 -14.71
CA LEU A 71 16.51 -7.81 -14.74
C LEU A 71 15.87 -7.36 -16.05
N THR A 72 16.17 -6.16 -16.54
CA THR A 72 15.61 -5.64 -17.79
C THR A 72 16.05 -6.48 -18.99
N SER A 73 17.32 -6.90 -19.03
CA SER A 73 17.86 -7.81 -20.06
C SER A 73 17.19 -9.19 -20.02
N PHE A 74 16.97 -9.73 -18.82
CA PHE A 74 16.29 -11.01 -18.64
C PHE A 74 14.82 -10.95 -19.08
N LEU A 75 14.07 -9.94 -18.61
CA LEU A 75 12.65 -9.78 -18.93
C LEU A 75 12.44 -9.52 -20.43
N GLY A 76 13.30 -8.73 -21.07
CA GLY A 76 13.23 -8.49 -22.52
C GLY A 76 13.43 -9.74 -23.37
N LYS A 77 14.15 -10.75 -22.87
CA LYS A 77 14.37 -12.03 -23.58
C LYS A 77 13.23 -13.02 -23.40
N HIS A 78 12.51 -12.95 -22.27
CA HIS A 78 11.57 -13.99 -21.87
C HIS A 78 10.10 -13.56 -21.84
N VAL A 79 9.81 -12.25 -21.84
CA VAL A 79 8.44 -11.73 -21.77
C VAL A 79 8.11 -10.99 -23.08
N PRO A 80 7.21 -11.53 -23.93
CA PRO A 80 6.80 -10.86 -25.15
C PRO A 80 6.11 -9.53 -24.82
N GLY A 81 6.61 -8.44 -25.39
CA GLY A 81 6.05 -7.09 -25.19
C GLY A 81 6.65 -6.30 -24.02
N PHE A 82 7.71 -6.76 -23.36
CA PHE A 82 8.38 -5.98 -22.31
C PHE A 82 9.20 -4.81 -22.90
N PRO A 83 8.86 -3.54 -22.63
CA PRO A 83 9.62 -2.40 -23.14
C PRO A 83 10.93 -2.25 -22.35
N CYS A 84 12.07 -2.35 -23.04
CA CYS A 84 13.38 -2.00 -22.49
C CYS A 84 13.49 -0.46 -22.45
N THR A 85 12.85 0.19 -21.49
CA THR A 85 12.97 1.64 -21.30
C THR A 85 14.24 1.94 -20.51
N LYS A 86 15.20 2.65 -21.13
CA LYS A 86 16.35 3.23 -20.43
C LYS A 86 15.81 4.14 -19.31
N SER A 87 15.97 3.73 -18.06
CA SER A 87 15.51 4.46 -16.89
C SER A 87 16.40 5.66 -16.62
N GLU A 88 16.17 6.76 -17.33
CA GLU A 88 16.48 8.11 -16.84
C GLU A 88 15.17 8.75 -16.39
N THR A 89 14.89 8.68 -15.09
CA THR A 89 14.10 9.71 -14.39
C THR A 89 14.55 9.66 -12.93
N ALA A 90 15.47 10.57 -12.62
CA ALA A 90 15.78 10.96 -11.27
C ALA A 90 14.50 11.32 -10.52
N ALA A 91 14.40 10.85 -9.28
CA ALA A 91 13.33 11.19 -8.36
C ALA A 91 13.10 12.71 -8.29
N PRO A 92 11.85 13.20 -8.26
CA PRO A 92 11.60 14.49 -7.65
C PRO A 92 11.74 14.31 -6.15
N SER A 93 12.86 14.79 -5.60
CA SER A 93 12.97 15.14 -4.19
C SER A 93 11.90 16.19 -3.89
N LEU A 94 10.79 15.76 -3.28
CA LEU A 94 9.88 16.69 -2.65
C LEU A 94 10.28 16.81 -1.18
N ALA A 95 11.08 17.84 -0.92
CA ALA A 95 11.21 18.41 0.40
C ALA A 95 9.82 18.72 0.97
N THR A 96 9.45 18.08 2.07
CA THR A 96 8.49 18.69 3.00
C THR A 96 9.31 19.25 4.14
N THR A 97 9.32 20.56 4.25
CA THR A 97 9.88 21.27 5.37
C THR A 97 9.13 20.84 6.63
N ALA A 98 9.89 20.38 7.62
CA ALA A 98 9.43 20.33 8.99
C ALA A 98 9.26 21.77 9.48
N ASP A 99 8.02 22.23 9.68
CA ASP A 99 7.74 23.40 10.51
C ASP A 99 7.25 22.90 11.87
N SER A 100 8.15 22.98 12.83
CA SER A 100 7.85 22.82 14.25
C SER A 100 7.48 24.21 14.78
N GLY A 101 6.21 24.41 15.13
CA GLY A 101 5.73 25.61 15.81
C GLY A 101 4.69 25.22 16.87
N PRO A 102 4.88 25.56 18.16
CA PRO A 102 4.02 25.10 19.25
C PRO A 102 2.72 25.92 19.29
N LYS A 103 1.59 25.28 19.56
CA LYS A 103 0.36 25.97 19.97
C LYS A 103 -0.13 25.42 21.31
N LYS A 104 0.17 26.17 22.36
CA LYS A 104 -0.56 26.17 23.63
C LYS A 104 -2.00 26.64 23.36
N VAL A 105 -2.99 25.89 23.83
CA VAL A 105 -4.20 26.35 24.56
C VAL A 105 -4.90 25.13 25.14
#